data_AF-A0A6L8XQ08-F1
#
_entry.id   AF-A0A6L8XQ08-F1
#
_cell.length_a   1.000
_cell.length_b   1.000
_cell.length_c   1.000
_cell.angle_alpha   90.00
_cell.angle_beta   90.00
_cell.angle_gamma   90.00
#
_symmetry.space_group_name_H-M   'P 1'
#
loop_
_entity.id
_entity.type
_entity.pdbx_description
1 polymer ?
#
loop_
_entity_poly.entity_id
_entity_poly.type
_entity_poly.pdbx_seq_one_letter_code
_entity_poly.pdbx_strand_id
1 'polypeptide(L)'
;MKSLYPAFGHPEGIQAAPWYQIRGNDIYPAFGHPEGIQAAPWYQIRGNDVYPAFGHPKGIQAAPWYQIKGNDVYPAFGHPKGIQATPWFTIN
;
A
#
# COMPACT_ATOMS: atom_id res chain seq x y z
N MET A 1 -8.93 3.16 13.20
CA MET A 1 -8.14 3.43 11.98
C MET A 1 -7.28 2.22 11.74
N LYS A 2 -7.11 1.78 10.48
CA LYS A 2 -6.27 0.63 10.13
C LYS A 2 -4.94 1.13 9.55
N SER A 3 -3.87 0.36 9.70
CA SER A 3 -2.54 0.70 9.21
C SER A 3 -1.92 -0.47 8.44
N LEU A 4 -1.05 -0.18 7.47
CA LEU A 4 -0.31 -1.18 6.71
C LEU A 4 1.12 -1.26 7.23
N TYR A 5 1.51 -2.46 7.63
CA TYR A 5 2.86 -2.79 8.09
C TYR A 5 3.56 -3.61 7.02
N PRO A 6 4.85 -3.36 6.69
CA PRO A 6 5.61 -4.22 5.80
C PRO A 6 5.60 -5.66 6.30
N ALA A 7 5.16 -6.57 5.45
CA ALA A 7 5.13 -8.00 5.72
C ALA A 7 6.42 -8.68 5.23
N PHE A 8 6.59 -9.96 5.55
CA PHE A 8 7.79 -10.73 5.17
C PHE A 8 8.11 -10.69 3.66
N GLY A 9 7.09 -10.59 2.81
CA GLY A 9 7.27 -10.53 1.35
C GLY A 9 7.67 -9.15 0.82
N HIS A 10 7.70 -8.11 1.66
CA HIS A 10 8.05 -6.76 1.21
C HIS A 10 9.52 -6.71 0.76
N PRO A 11 9.85 -6.10 -0.39
CA PRO A 11 11.22 -6.07 -0.92
C PRO A 11 12.24 -5.33 -0.02
N GLU A 12 11.74 -4.53 0.92
CA GLU A 12 12.57 -3.79 1.88
C GLU A 12 12.54 -4.41 3.29
N GLY A 13 11.95 -5.60 3.42
CA GLY A 13 11.85 -6.34 4.69
C GLY A 13 10.70 -5.89 5.58
N ILE A 14 10.69 -6.44 6.81
CA ILE A 14 9.68 -6.21 7.84
C ILE A 14 10.07 -5.00 8.69
N GLN A 15 9.08 -4.21 9.12
CA GLN A 15 9.28 -3.12 10.07
C GLN A 15 8.15 -3.04 11.09
N ALA A 16 8.48 -2.63 12.33
CA ALA A 16 7.51 -2.48 13.42
C ALA A 16 6.63 -1.23 13.33
N ALA A 17 7.01 -0.25 12.51
CA ALA A 17 6.24 0.97 12.27
C ALA A 17 5.37 0.80 11.01
N PRO A 18 4.13 1.30 11.01
CA PRO A 18 3.31 1.25 9.81
C PRO A 18 3.89 2.18 8.75
N TRP A 19 3.87 1.70 7.52
CA TRP A 19 4.23 2.48 6.34
C TRP A 19 3.07 3.31 5.83
N TYR A 20 1.84 2.84 6.05
CA TYR A 20 0.66 3.58 5.65
C TYR A 20 -0.45 3.55 6.69
N GLN A 21 -1.33 4.55 6.63
CA GLN A 21 -2.58 4.61 7.36
C GLN A 21 -3.76 4.63 6.40
N ILE A 22 -4.78 3.85 6.68
CA ILE A 22 -6.06 3.84 5.97
C ILE A 22 -7.03 4.80 6.66
N ARG A 23 -7.55 5.77 5.90
CA ARG A 23 -8.57 6.73 6.32
C ARG A 23 -9.72 6.68 5.33
N GLY A 24 -10.81 6.00 5.70
CA GLY A 24 -11.87 5.67 4.75
C GLY A 24 -11.34 4.74 3.66
N ASN A 25 -11.47 5.16 2.39
CA ASN A 25 -10.93 4.42 1.24
C ASN A 25 -9.55 4.92 0.80
N ASP A 26 -8.98 5.91 1.48
CA ASP A 26 -7.72 6.51 1.09
C ASP A 26 -6.57 6.01 1.98
N ILE A 27 -5.40 5.81 1.37
CA ILE A 27 -4.19 5.30 2.02
C ILE A 27 -3.12 6.38 1.98
N TYR A 28 -2.67 6.80 3.16
CA TYR A 28 -1.69 7.87 3.35
C TYR A 28 -0.37 7.29 3.85
N PRO A 29 0.79 7.78 3.37
CA PRO A 29 2.06 7.40 3.96
C PRO A 29 2.11 7.86 5.42
N ALA A 30 2.59 6.97 6.28
CA ALA A 30 2.67 7.18 7.73
C ALA A 30 4.11 7.47 8.16
N PHE A 31 4.31 7.76 9.45
CA PHE A 31 5.64 8.11 9.99
C PHE A 31 6.72 7.05 9.71
N GLY A 32 6.35 5.77 9.65
CA GLY A 32 7.28 4.69 9.36
C GLY A 32 7.66 4.54 7.89
N HIS A 33 7.02 5.27 6.97
CA HIS A 33 7.30 5.19 5.55
C HIS A 33 8.71 5.74 5.23
N PRO A 34 9.53 5.07 4.40
CA PRO A 34 10.90 5.52 4.07
C PRO A 34 10.96 6.93 3.43
N GLU A 35 9.91 7.29 2.68
CA GLU A 35 9.78 8.61 2.04
C GLU A 35 9.07 9.66 2.94
N GLY A 36 8.79 9.32 4.21
CA GLY A 36 8.15 10.20 5.18
C GLY A 36 6.64 10.35 5.02
N ILE A 37 6.06 11.30 5.78
CA ILE A 37 4.62 11.58 5.81
C ILE A 37 4.23 12.57 4.71
N GLN A 38 3.05 12.42 4.14
CA GLN A 38 2.47 13.36 3.17
C GLN A 38 0.98 13.64 3.48
N ALA A 39 0.52 14.82 3.08
CA ALA A 39 -0.86 15.25 3.30
C ALA A 39 -1.86 14.66 2.28
N ALA A 40 -1.40 14.31 1.08
CA ALA A 40 -2.22 13.70 0.04
C ALA A 40 -2.16 12.16 0.12
N PRO A 41 -3.26 11.45 -0.20
CA PRO A 41 -3.24 10.01 -0.25
C PRO A 41 -2.38 9.52 -1.42
N TRP A 42 -1.65 8.45 -1.17
CA TRP A 42 -0.84 7.77 -2.17
C TRP A 42 -1.60 6.67 -2.87
N TYR A 43 -2.59 6.08 -2.21
CA TYR A 43 -3.44 5.08 -2.83
C TYR A 43 -4.89 5.26 -2.45
N GLN A 44 -5.75 4.68 -3.28
CA GLN A 44 -7.19 4.59 -3.06
C GLN A 44 -7.65 3.14 -3.21
N ILE A 45 -8.46 2.71 -2.26
CA ILE A 45 -9.10 1.40 -2.22
C ILE A 45 -10.40 1.48 -3.02
N ARG A 46 -10.58 0.53 -3.95
CA ARG A 46 -11.79 0.36 -4.77
C ARG A 46 -12.18 -1.11 -4.74
N GLY A 47 -13.13 -1.46 -3.87
CA GLY A 47 -13.40 -2.86 -3.57
C GLY A 47 -12.20 -3.50 -2.87
N ASN A 48 -11.67 -4.58 -3.44
CA ASN A 48 -10.47 -5.26 -2.93
C ASN A 48 -9.19 -4.81 -3.63
N ASP A 49 -9.26 -3.86 -4.57
CA ASP A 49 -8.12 -3.41 -5.34
C ASP A 49 -7.63 -2.04 -4.84
N VAL A 50 -6.32 -1.82 -4.91
CA VAL A 50 -5.65 -0.60 -4.44
C VAL A 50 -4.93 0.06 -5.61
N TYR A 51 -5.32 1.29 -5.92
CA TYR A 51 -4.84 2.06 -7.06
C TYR A 51 -3.97 3.22 -6.60
N PRO A 52 -2.88 3.57 -7.33
CA PRO A 52 -2.19 4.83 -7.12
C PRO A 52 -3.13 6.02 -7.25
N ALA A 53 -3.11 6.90 -6.25
CA ALA A 53 -3.89 8.12 -6.22
C ALA A 53 -3.06 9.32 -6.71
N PHE A 54 -3.69 10.50 -6.80
CA PHE A 54 -3.04 11.73 -7.28
C PHE A 54 -1.77 12.10 -6.49
N GLY A 55 -1.74 11.84 -5.18
CA GLY A 55 -0.59 12.14 -4.33
C GLY A 55 0.56 11.14 -4.45
N HIS A 56 0.42 10.06 -5.22
CA HIS A 56 1.47 9.05 -5.38
C HIS A 56 2.67 9.63 -6.16
N PRO A 57 3.94 9.39 -5.75
CA PRO A 57 5.13 9.93 -6.42
C PRO A 57 5.26 9.55 -7.91
N LYS A 58 4.66 8.42 -8.30
CA LYS A 58 4.63 7.94 -9.70
C LYS A 58 3.32 8.28 -10.44
N GLY A 59 2.50 9.16 -9.88
CA GLY A 59 1.22 9.58 -10.43
C GLY A 59 0.12 8.50 -10.40
N ILE A 60 -1.03 8.85 -10.98
CA ILE A 60 -2.21 7.98 -11.10
C ILE A 60 -1.97 6.89 -12.14
N GLN A 61 -2.47 5.68 -11.88
CA GLN A 61 -2.41 4.56 -12.83
C GLN A 61 -3.78 3.92 -13.02
N ALA A 62 -4.04 3.38 -14.22
CA ALA A 62 -5.31 2.76 -14.57
C ALA A 62 -5.47 1.33 -14.00
N ALA A 63 -4.36 0.65 -13.74
CA ALA A 63 -4.35 -0.70 -13.17
C ALA A 63 -4.09 -0.66 -11.66
N PRO A 64 -4.66 -1.60 -10.89
CA PRO A 64 -4.37 -1.69 -9.47
C PRO A 64 -2.93 -2.14 -9.24
N TRP A 65 -2.32 -1.57 -8.23
CA TRP A 65 -0.98 -1.90 -7.78
C TRP A 65 -0.98 -2.93 -6.68
N TYR A 66 -2.04 -2.99 -5.89
CA TYR A 66 -2.19 -4.03 -4.88
C TYR A 66 -3.60 -4.60 -4.87
N GLN A 67 -3.71 -5.80 -4.30
CA GLN A 67 -4.95 -6.47 -4.02
C GLN A 67 -4.99 -6.88 -2.55
N ILE A 68 -6.11 -6.57 -1.90
CA ILE A 68 -6.41 -6.92 -0.51
C ILE A 68 -7.06 -8.31 -0.48
N LYS A 69 -6.51 -9.21 0.34
CA LYS A 69 -7.04 -10.55 0.59
C LYS A 69 -7.06 -10.78 2.10
N GLY A 70 -8.23 -10.64 2.73
CA GLY A 70 -8.34 -10.64 4.18
C GLY A 70 -7.61 -9.42 4.78
N ASN A 71 -6.64 -9.67 5.66
CA ASN A 71 -5.79 -8.63 6.23
C ASN A 71 -4.47 -8.43 5.45
N ASP A 72 -4.25 -9.16 4.37
CA ASP A 72 -2.99 -9.11 3.63
C ASP A 72 -3.13 -8.34 2.31
N VAL A 73 -2.07 -7.64 1.92
CA VAL A 73 -1.99 -6.79 0.74
C VAL A 73 -0.88 -7.30 -0.16
N TYR A 74 -1.25 -7.76 -1.35
CA TYR A 74 -0.36 -8.38 -2.31
C TYR A 74 -0.10 -7.43 -3.49
N PRO A 75 1.11 -7.38 -4.05
CA PRO A 75 1.34 -6.67 -5.29
C PRO A 75 0.52 -7.32 -6.42
N ALA A 76 -0.19 -6.50 -7.18
CA ALA A 76 -1.03 -6.92 -8.29
C ALA A 76 -0.29 -6.77 -9.64
N PHE A 77 -0.92 -7.20 -10.74
CA PHE A 77 -0.32 -7.17 -12.07
C PHE A 77 0.12 -5.77 -12.53
N GLY A 78 -0.55 -4.71 -12.06
CA GLY A 78 -0.22 -3.33 -12.41
C GLY A 78 0.96 -2.75 -11.63
N HIS A 79 1.47 -3.47 -10.61
CA HIS A 79 2.58 -3.00 -9.80
C HIS A 79 3.89 -2.97 -10.61
N PRO A 80 4.73 -1.91 -10.52
CA PRO A 80 5.97 -1.79 -11.30
C PRO A 80 7.02 -2.90 -11.05
N LYS A 81 6.93 -3.57 -9.91
CA LYS A 81 7.79 -4.71 -9.54
C LYS A 81 7.14 -6.08 -9.84
N GLY A 82 6.00 -6.10 -10.54
CA GLY A 82 5.25 -7.30 -10.89
C GLY A 82 4.44 -7.91 -9.74
N ILE A 83 3.80 -9.04 -10.03
CA ILE A 83 3.00 -9.83 -9.08
C ILE A 83 3.88 -10.74 -8.21
N GLN A 84 3.48 -10.96 -6.96
CA GLN A 84 4.12 -11.91 -6.05
C GLN A 84 3.10 -12.69 -5.22
N ALA A 85 3.47 -13.91 -4.81
CA ALA A 85 2.63 -14.80 -4.02
C ALA A 85 2.66 -14.52 -2.51
N THR A 86 3.58 -13.68 -2.06
CA THR A 86 3.73 -13.25 -0.66
C THR A 86 3.15 -11.86 -0.46
N PRO A 87 2.54 -11.57 0.69
CA PRO A 87 2.02 -10.24 0.98
C PRO A 87 3.16 -9.27 1.20
N TRP A 88 2.95 -8.04 0.75
CA TRP A 88 3.85 -6.92 0.96
C TRP A 88 3.48 -6.12 2.19
N PHE A 89 2.19 -6.08 2.51
CA PHE A 89 1.73 -5.46 3.75
C PHE A 89 0.68 -6.31 4.43
N THR A 90 0.61 -6.17 5.76
CA THR A 90 -0.50 -6.65 6.57
C THR A 90 -1.21 -5.47 7.19
N ILE A 91 -2.54 -5.53 7.17
CA ILE A 91 -3.46 -4.55 7.71
C ILE A 91 -3.72 -4.88 9.18
N ASN A 92 -3.38 -3.95 10.08
CA ASN A 92 -3.67 -4.03 11.53
C ASN A 92 -4.43 -2.80 12.02
#